data_AF-G5PYC2-F1
#
_entry.id   AF-G5PYC2-F1
#
_cell.length_a   1.000
_cell.length_b   1.000
_cell.length_c   1.000
_cell.angle_alpha   90.00
_cell.angle_beta   90.00
_cell.angle_gamma   90.00
#
_symmetry.space_group_name_H-M   'P 1'
#
loop_
_entity.id
_entity.type
_entity.pdbx_description
1 polymer ?
#
loop_
_entity_poly.entity_id
_entity_poly.type
_entity_poly.pdbx_seq_one_letter_code
_entity_poly.pdbx_strand_id
1 'polypeptide(L)'
;MRSIDEMCELFADIPEALENTVEIAKRCNVTVRLGEYFLPQFPTGDMTTEDYLVKKSKEGLEERLAFLFPDEEERKKRRPEYDERLDIELQVINQMGFPGYFLIVMEFIQWSKDNGVPVGPGRGSGAGSLVAYALKITDLDPLEFDLLFERFLNPERVSMPDFDVDFCMEKRDQVIEHVADMYGRDAVSQIITFGTMAAKAVIRDVGRVLGHPYGFVDRISKLVPPDPGMTLAKAFEAEPQLPEIYEADEEVRALIDMARKLDRADQNYRRRGHRADQNYRLCAAVLR
;
A
#
# COMPACT_ATOMS: atom_id res chain seq x y z
N MET A 1 21.05 9.53 -23.48
CA MET A 1 21.71 10.43 -22.53
C MET A 1 23.11 10.68 -23.07
N ARG A 2 23.48 11.93 -23.35
CA ARG A 2 24.79 12.27 -23.91
C ARG A 2 25.85 12.31 -22.80
N SER A 3 27.10 12.00 -23.14
CA SER A 3 28.23 12.09 -22.22
C SER A 3 28.62 13.55 -21.96
N ILE A 4 29.47 13.77 -20.97
CA ILE A 4 30.02 15.10 -20.67
C ILE A 4 30.82 15.62 -21.88
N ASP A 5 31.70 14.81 -22.46
CA ASP A 5 32.54 15.20 -23.59
C ASP A 5 31.71 15.55 -24.83
N GLU A 6 30.66 14.76 -25.12
CA GLU A 6 29.71 15.06 -26.22
C GLU A 6 29.02 16.41 -26.01
N MET A 7 28.70 16.77 -24.77
CA MET A 7 28.08 18.05 -24.44
C MET A 7 29.09 19.20 -24.47
N CYS A 8 30.33 18.97 -24.06
CA CYS A 8 31.44 19.93 -24.14
C CYS A 8 31.81 20.28 -25.58
N GLU A 9 31.91 19.28 -26.46
CA GLU A 9 32.14 19.51 -27.89
C GLU A 9 30.96 20.23 -28.55
N LEU A 10 29.73 19.87 -28.19
CA LEU A 10 28.50 20.45 -28.77
C LEU A 10 28.33 21.93 -28.42
N PHE A 11 28.76 22.36 -27.22
CA PHE A 11 28.63 23.73 -26.72
C PHE A 11 29.99 24.41 -26.54
N ALA A 12 31.02 23.99 -27.30
CA ALA A 12 32.37 24.55 -27.22
C ALA A 12 32.42 26.06 -27.57
N ASP A 13 31.45 26.55 -28.33
CA ASP A 13 31.26 27.95 -28.69
C ASP A 13 30.63 28.79 -27.56
N ILE A 14 29.97 28.15 -26.58
CA ILE A 14 29.31 28.82 -25.44
C ILE A 14 29.61 28.06 -24.12
N PRO A 15 30.85 28.12 -23.59
CA PRO A 15 31.23 27.40 -22.38
C PRO A 15 30.38 27.79 -21.14
N GLU A 16 29.96 29.05 -21.06
CA GLU A 16 29.10 29.55 -19.98
C GLU A 16 27.76 28.80 -19.88
N ALA A 17 27.25 28.23 -20.98
CA ALA A 17 26.02 27.45 -20.98
C ALA A 17 26.20 26.17 -20.15
N LEU A 18 27.37 25.53 -20.22
CA LEU A 18 27.70 24.33 -19.45
C LEU A 18 28.02 24.67 -17.99
N GLU A 19 28.83 25.72 -17.76
CA GLU A 19 29.18 26.17 -16.41
C GLU A 19 27.94 26.54 -15.58
N ASN A 20 26.97 27.21 -16.20
CA ASN A 20 25.71 27.55 -15.55
C ASN A 20 24.91 26.32 -15.11
N THR A 21 24.97 25.18 -15.82
CA THR A 21 24.30 23.95 -15.38
C THR A 21 24.88 23.43 -14.06
N VAL A 22 26.20 23.52 -13.89
CA VAL A 22 26.91 23.11 -12.68
C VAL A 22 26.57 24.06 -11.52
N GLU A 23 26.58 25.37 -11.78
CA GLU A 23 26.25 26.37 -10.77
C GLU A 23 24.77 26.30 -10.34
N ILE A 24 23.85 26.02 -11.27
CA ILE A 24 22.44 25.75 -10.95
C ILE A 24 22.32 24.48 -10.10
N ALA A 25 22.99 23.40 -10.48
CA ALA A 25 22.97 22.14 -9.73
C ALA A 25 23.45 22.33 -8.28
N LYS A 26 24.53 23.08 -8.05
CA LYS A 26 25.02 23.42 -6.71
C LYS A 26 24.01 24.20 -5.86
N ARG A 27 23.19 25.05 -6.49
CA ARG A 27 22.18 25.88 -5.79
C ARG A 27 20.91 25.09 -5.46
N CYS A 28 20.63 24.00 -6.17
CA CYS A 28 19.42 23.20 -6.01
C CYS A 28 19.61 22.11 -4.93
N ASN A 29 19.32 22.44 -3.67
CA ASN A 29 19.37 21.48 -2.55
C ASN A 29 17.98 21.38 -1.92
N VAL A 30 17.29 20.26 -2.16
CA VAL A 30 15.96 19.99 -1.61
C VAL A 30 16.05 18.77 -0.69
N THR A 31 15.59 18.92 0.55
CA THR A 31 15.49 17.82 1.51
C THR A 31 14.08 17.27 1.51
N VAL A 32 13.92 16.03 1.05
CA VAL A 32 12.67 15.27 1.16
C VAL A 32 12.88 14.16 2.19
N ARG A 33 12.23 14.28 3.35
CA ARG A 33 12.32 13.28 4.42
C ARG A 33 11.47 12.07 4.06
N LEU A 34 12.09 10.91 3.91
CA LEU A 34 11.44 9.64 3.59
C LEU A 34 11.64 8.65 4.74
N GLY A 35 10.68 7.75 4.93
CA GLY A 35 10.76 6.70 5.96
C GLY A 35 10.38 7.15 7.38
N GLU A 36 10.01 8.41 7.57
CA GLU A 36 9.45 8.92 8.84
C GLU A 36 7.97 9.27 8.66
N TYR A 37 7.16 8.91 9.65
CA TYR A 37 5.71 9.10 9.60
C TYR A 37 5.27 10.44 10.19
N PHE A 38 4.22 10.99 9.59
CA PHE A 38 3.53 12.18 10.06
C PHE A 38 2.08 11.79 10.30
N LEU A 39 1.79 11.34 11.53
CA LEU A 39 0.45 10.91 11.91
C LEU A 39 -0.42 12.12 12.26
N PRO A 40 -1.71 12.10 11.90
CA PRO A 40 -2.63 13.14 12.34
C PRO A 40 -2.94 13.00 13.83
N GLN A 41 -3.38 14.10 14.43
CA GLN A 41 -3.81 14.10 15.81
C GLN A 41 -5.21 13.48 15.92
N PHE A 42 -5.33 12.46 16.75
CA PHE A 42 -6.63 11.89 17.12
C PHE A 42 -7.28 12.76 18.21
N PRO A 43 -8.59 13.03 18.17
CA PRO A 43 -9.26 13.83 19.18
C PRO A 43 -9.35 13.07 20.52
N THR A 44 -8.46 13.40 21.46
CA THR A 44 -8.39 12.79 22.81
C THR A 44 -8.94 13.66 23.94
N GLY A 45 -9.43 14.86 23.61
CA GLY A 45 -9.85 15.86 24.60
C GLY A 45 -8.66 16.35 25.42
N ASP A 46 -8.78 16.33 26.74
CA ASP A 46 -7.72 16.79 27.67
C ASP A 46 -6.66 15.71 27.98
N MET A 47 -6.83 14.48 27.48
CA MET A 47 -5.90 13.37 27.70
C MET A 47 -4.79 13.33 26.66
N THR A 48 -3.63 12.79 27.05
CA THR A 48 -2.56 12.45 26.09
C THR A 48 -3.00 11.30 25.17
N THR A 49 -2.34 11.15 24.03
CA THR A 49 -2.70 10.09 23.06
C THR A 49 -2.40 8.71 23.63
N GLU A 50 -1.30 8.62 24.37
CA GLU A 50 -0.84 7.45 25.12
C GLU A 50 -1.86 7.03 26.19
N ASP A 51 -2.26 7.96 27.06
CA ASP A 51 -3.21 7.66 28.14
C ASP A 51 -4.59 7.29 27.59
N TYR A 52 -5.01 7.94 26.50
CA TYR A 52 -6.27 7.64 25.85
C TYR A 52 -6.27 6.22 25.24
N LEU A 53 -5.17 5.81 24.60
CA LEU A 53 -4.98 4.45 24.10
C LEU A 53 -5.05 3.43 25.24
N VAL A 54 -4.32 3.66 26.34
CA VAL A 54 -4.31 2.76 27.51
C VAL A 54 -5.73 2.61 28.06
N LYS A 55 -6.45 3.72 28.24
CA LYS A 55 -7.84 3.70 28.72
C LYS A 55 -8.74 2.88 27.82
N LYS A 56 -8.73 3.14 26.51
CA LYS A 56 -9.58 2.44 25.53
C LYS A 56 -9.24 0.96 25.41
N SER A 57 -7.96 0.62 25.51
CA SER A 57 -7.51 -0.77 25.44
C SER A 57 -7.95 -1.57 26.67
N LYS A 58 -7.88 -0.98 27.86
CA LYS A 58 -8.38 -1.61 29.10
C LYS A 58 -9.91 -1.76 29.08
N GLU A 59 -10.64 -0.72 28.68
CA GLU A 59 -12.10 -0.78 28.51
C GLU A 59 -12.51 -1.88 27.51
N GLY A 60 -11.83 -1.94 26.36
CA GLY A 60 -12.09 -2.96 25.34
C GLY A 60 -11.73 -4.38 25.77
N LEU A 61 -10.64 -4.55 26.55
CA LEU A 61 -10.25 -5.85 27.09
C LEU A 61 -11.30 -6.39 28.08
N GLU A 62 -11.92 -5.54 28.90
CA GLU A 62 -13.01 -5.96 29.80
C GLU A 62 -14.19 -6.55 29.02
N GLU A 63 -14.58 -5.92 27.91
CA GLU A 63 -15.64 -6.44 27.04
C GLU A 63 -15.26 -7.79 26.41
N ARG A 64 -14.01 -7.91 25.92
CA ARG A 64 -13.50 -9.15 25.32
C ARG A 64 -13.41 -10.29 26.34
N LEU A 65 -12.91 -10.02 27.55
CA LEU A 65 -12.82 -11.02 28.61
C LEU A 65 -14.21 -11.45 29.09
N ALA A 66 -15.19 -10.54 29.13
CA ALA A 66 -16.57 -10.89 29.45
C ALA A 66 -17.21 -11.80 28.40
N PHE A 67 -16.85 -11.63 27.13
CA PHE A 67 -17.30 -12.49 26.05
C PHE A 67 -16.59 -13.86 26.04
N LEU A 68 -15.26 -13.89 26.20
CA LEU A 68 -14.46 -15.12 26.17
C LEU A 68 -14.71 -16.01 27.39
N PHE A 69 -14.79 -15.40 28.57
CA PHE A 69 -14.98 -16.09 29.85
C PHE A 69 -16.21 -15.53 30.56
N PRO A 70 -17.43 -16.01 30.22
CA PRO A 70 -18.66 -15.56 30.87
C PRO A 70 -18.69 -15.82 32.38
N ASP A 71 -18.01 -16.86 32.85
CA ASP A 71 -17.83 -17.17 34.28
C ASP A 71 -16.78 -16.27 34.94
N GLU A 72 -17.15 -15.61 36.04
CA GLU A 72 -16.26 -14.65 36.72
C GLU A 72 -15.05 -15.31 37.39
N GLU A 73 -15.19 -16.54 37.89
CA GLU A 73 -14.11 -17.23 38.58
C GLU A 73 -13.06 -17.75 37.60
N GLU A 74 -13.48 -18.23 36.43
CA GLU A 74 -12.58 -18.54 35.32
C GLU A 74 -11.89 -17.27 34.78
N ARG A 75 -12.66 -16.18 34.59
CA ARG A 75 -12.12 -14.91 34.12
C ARG A 75 -11.03 -14.38 35.05
N LYS A 76 -11.23 -14.42 36.38
CA LYS A 76 -10.20 -14.01 37.35
C LYS A 76 -8.92 -14.84 37.27
N LYS A 77 -9.02 -16.13 36.93
CA LYS A 77 -7.85 -17.02 36.79
C LYS A 77 -7.07 -16.76 35.50
N ARG A 78 -7.76 -16.49 34.39
CA ARG A 78 -7.13 -16.26 33.08
C ARG A 78 -6.67 -14.81 32.88
N ARG A 79 -7.33 -13.84 33.51
CA ARG A 79 -7.07 -12.40 33.37
C ARG A 79 -5.60 -11.96 33.53
N PRO A 80 -4.79 -12.48 34.48
CA PRO A 80 -3.40 -12.04 34.64
C PRO A 80 -2.56 -12.18 33.36
N GLU A 81 -2.79 -13.23 32.58
CA GLU A 81 -2.10 -13.49 31.31
C GLU A 81 -2.41 -12.40 30.26
N TYR A 82 -3.67 -11.98 30.19
CA TYR A 82 -4.12 -10.93 29.26
C TYR A 82 -3.66 -9.55 29.71
N ASP A 83 -3.71 -9.26 31.01
CA ASP A 83 -3.27 -7.97 31.56
C ASP A 83 -1.75 -7.79 31.34
N GLU A 84 -0.93 -8.82 31.57
CA GLU A 84 0.51 -8.79 31.31
C GLU A 84 0.82 -8.58 29.83
N ARG A 85 0.16 -9.33 28.93
CA ARG A 85 0.35 -9.15 27.49
C ARG A 85 -0.07 -7.75 27.03
N LEU A 86 -1.19 -7.23 27.53
CA LEU A 86 -1.69 -5.91 27.17
C LEU A 86 -0.69 -4.81 27.59
N ASP A 87 -0.16 -4.87 28.81
CA ASP A 87 0.78 -3.87 29.31
C ASP A 87 2.10 -3.87 28.53
N ILE A 88 2.63 -5.05 28.15
CA ILE A 88 3.82 -5.17 27.29
C ILE A 88 3.58 -4.52 25.92
N GLU A 89 2.47 -4.86 25.26
CA GLU A 89 2.15 -4.28 23.95
C GLU A 89 1.95 -2.77 24.02
N LEU A 90 1.19 -2.27 25.02
CA LEU A 90 0.96 -0.84 25.23
C LEU A 90 2.26 -0.07 25.46
N GLN A 91 3.19 -0.64 26.23
CA GLN A 91 4.49 -0.04 26.45
C GLN A 91 5.28 0.10 25.14
N VAL A 92 5.32 -0.95 24.33
CA VAL A 92 6.02 -0.91 23.02
C VAL A 92 5.37 0.11 22.09
N ILE A 93 4.04 0.11 21.97
CA ILE A 93 3.30 1.03 21.08
C ILE A 93 3.56 2.50 21.47
N ASN A 94 3.53 2.80 22.76
CA ASN A 94 3.78 4.15 23.27
C ASN A 94 5.25 4.57 23.10
N GLN A 95 6.20 3.67 23.37
CA GLN A 95 7.64 3.96 23.18
C GLN A 95 8.00 4.21 21.72
N MET A 96 7.36 3.51 20.78
CA MET A 96 7.61 3.69 19.35
C MET A 96 6.83 4.85 18.72
N GLY A 97 5.94 5.51 19.49
CA GLY A 97 5.18 6.68 19.01
C GLY A 97 4.04 6.34 18.06
N PHE A 98 3.43 5.14 18.18
CA PHE A 98 2.29 4.72 17.36
C PHE A 98 0.89 4.76 18.02
N PRO A 99 0.64 5.39 19.20
CA PRO A 99 -0.69 5.29 19.80
C PRO A 99 -1.78 5.97 18.96
N GLY A 100 -1.44 7.09 18.31
CA GLY A 100 -2.37 7.79 17.41
C GLY A 100 -2.83 6.92 16.24
N TYR A 101 -1.92 6.12 15.67
CA TYR A 101 -2.26 5.22 14.57
C TYR A 101 -3.28 4.15 14.98
N PHE A 102 -3.08 3.51 16.13
CA PHE A 102 -4.04 2.53 16.66
C PHE A 102 -5.42 3.16 16.93
N LEU A 103 -5.45 4.39 17.45
CA LEU A 103 -6.71 5.09 17.71
C LEU A 103 -7.46 5.45 16.42
N ILE A 104 -6.75 5.93 15.40
CA ILE A 104 -7.34 6.23 14.08
C ILE A 104 -7.94 4.96 13.47
N VAL A 105 -7.21 3.84 13.51
CA VAL A 105 -7.66 2.57 12.92
C VAL A 105 -8.84 1.98 13.70
N MET A 106 -8.80 2.01 15.04
CA MET A 106 -9.91 1.61 15.90
C MET A 106 -11.19 2.38 15.55
N GLU A 107 -11.11 3.71 15.54
CA GLU A 107 -12.25 4.58 15.27
C GLU A 107 -12.81 4.32 13.87
N PHE A 108 -11.94 4.22 12.87
CA PHE A 108 -12.34 3.94 11.50
C PHE A 108 -13.08 2.61 11.35
N ILE A 109 -12.59 1.54 12.00
CA ILE A 109 -13.21 0.22 11.96
C ILE A 109 -14.56 0.23 12.70
N GLN A 110 -14.63 0.89 13.85
CA GLN A 110 -15.86 1.00 14.63
C GLN A 110 -16.93 1.77 13.84
N TRP A 111 -16.60 2.94 13.31
CA TRP A 111 -17.49 3.72 12.43
C TRP A 111 -17.95 2.90 11.22
N SER A 112 -17.03 2.16 10.59
CA SER A 112 -17.37 1.32 9.44
C SER A 112 -18.40 0.24 9.80
N LYS A 113 -18.25 -0.41 10.97
CA LYS A 113 -19.21 -1.39 11.49
C LYS A 113 -20.58 -0.75 11.76
N ASP A 114 -20.60 0.42 12.39
CA ASP A 114 -21.85 1.13 12.75
C ASP A 114 -22.62 1.66 11.53
N ASN A 115 -21.92 2.01 10.46
CA ASN A 115 -22.48 2.60 9.24
C ASN A 115 -22.66 1.62 8.07
N GLY A 116 -22.46 0.32 8.31
CA GLY A 116 -22.65 -0.73 7.30
C GLY A 116 -21.66 -0.66 6.15
N VAL A 117 -20.40 -0.30 6.43
CA VAL A 117 -19.27 -0.33 5.50
C VAL A 117 -18.48 -1.62 5.75
N PRO A 118 -18.53 -2.61 4.84
CA PRO A 118 -17.76 -3.84 4.99
C PRO A 118 -16.26 -3.54 4.92
N VAL A 119 -15.55 -3.92 5.99
CA VAL A 119 -14.08 -3.92 6.04
C VAL A 119 -13.57 -5.30 5.62
N GLY A 120 -12.52 -5.32 4.81
CA GLY A 120 -11.90 -6.55 4.31
C GLY A 120 -11.32 -7.39 5.45
N PRO A 121 -11.09 -8.70 5.23
CA PRO A 121 -10.53 -9.61 6.23
C PRO A 121 -9.03 -9.40 6.45
N GLY A 122 -8.34 -8.65 5.58
CA GLY A 122 -6.91 -8.38 5.67
C GLY A 122 -6.58 -7.64 6.96
N ARG A 123 -5.84 -8.29 7.85
CA ARG A 123 -5.27 -7.67 9.07
C ARG A 123 -3.78 -7.94 9.21
N GLY A 124 -3.14 -8.40 8.14
CA GLY A 124 -1.71 -8.71 8.09
C GLY A 124 -1.23 -9.52 9.29
N SER A 125 -0.09 -9.12 9.84
CA SER A 125 0.41 -9.62 11.13
C SER A 125 -0.30 -8.99 12.34
N GLY A 126 -1.15 -7.98 12.14
CA GLY A 126 -1.89 -7.27 13.20
C GLY A 126 -2.82 -8.15 14.03
N ALA A 127 -3.20 -9.33 13.53
CA ALA A 127 -3.91 -10.35 14.31
C ALA A 127 -3.14 -10.84 15.56
N GLY A 128 -1.81 -10.66 15.61
CA GLY A 128 -0.99 -11.01 16.77
C GLY A 128 -0.98 -9.97 17.90
N SER A 129 -1.67 -8.84 17.74
CA SER A 129 -1.77 -7.81 18.77
C SER A 129 -3.03 -7.98 19.61
N LEU A 130 -2.85 -8.17 20.93
CA LEU A 130 -3.94 -8.16 21.90
C LEU A 130 -4.57 -6.77 22.02
N VAL A 131 -3.77 -5.70 21.86
CA VAL A 131 -4.31 -4.33 21.80
C VAL A 131 -5.26 -4.17 20.61
N ALA A 132 -4.90 -4.69 19.42
CA ALA A 132 -5.79 -4.66 18.26
C ALA A 132 -7.10 -5.45 18.50
N TYR A 133 -7.02 -6.59 19.20
CA TYR A 133 -8.20 -7.38 19.57
C TYR A 133 -9.10 -6.64 20.57
N ALA A 134 -8.51 -6.04 21.61
CA ALA A 134 -9.20 -5.25 22.62
C ALA A 134 -9.92 -4.04 22.01
N LEU A 135 -9.29 -3.35 21.04
CA LEU A 135 -9.87 -2.21 20.34
C LEU A 135 -10.81 -2.61 19.19
N LYS A 136 -11.17 -3.90 19.05
CA LYS A 136 -12.07 -4.44 18.01
C LYS A 136 -11.59 -4.20 16.57
N ILE A 137 -10.30 -3.93 16.40
CA ILE A 137 -9.61 -3.83 15.10
C ILE A 137 -9.53 -5.23 14.47
N THR A 138 -9.17 -6.22 15.29
CA THR A 138 -9.14 -7.64 14.96
C THR A 138 -10.20 -8.38 15.77
N ASP A 139 -10.61 -9.55 15.26
CA ASP A 139 -11.67 -10.37 15.85
C ASP A 139 -11.16 -11.74 16.34
N LEU A 140 -9.85 -11.94 16.39
CA LEU A 140 -9.19 -13.16 16.88
C LEU A 140 -8.46 -12.88 18.19
N ASP A 141 -8.60 -13.79 19.15
CA ASP A 141 -7.81 -13.80 20.38
C ASP A 141 -6.38 -14.30 20.08
N PRO A 142 -5.34 -13.46 20.22
CA PRO A 142 -3.98 -13.87 19.91
C PRO A 142 -3.40 -14.89 20.90
N LEU A 143 -3.86 -14.92 22.17
CA LEU A 143 -3.32 -15.84 23.17
C LEU A 143 -3.82 -17.28 22.94
N GLU A 144 -5.05 -17.44 22.46
CA GLU A 144 -5.61 -18.76 22.16
C GLU A 144 -4.90 -19.46 20.99
N PHE A 145 -4.35 -18.69 20.05
CA PHE A 145 -3.71 -19.19 18.83
C PHE A 145 -2.18 -18.97 18.78
N ASP A 146 -1.55 -18.64 19.92
CA ASP A 146 -0.12 -18.37 20.04
C ASP A 146 0.40 -17.34 19.00
N LEU A 147 -0.39 -16.29 18.74
CA LEU A 147 -0.02 -15.26 17.78
C LEU A 147 0.93 -14.25 18.41
N LEU A 148 2.06 -14.02 17.74
CA LEU A 148 3.15 -13.18 18.24
C LEU A 148 2.99 -11.72 17.82
N PHE A 149 3.04 -10.81 18.80
CA PHE A 149 2.97 -9.36 18.59
C PHE A 149 4.22 -8.83 17.89
N GLU A 150 5.38 -9.42 18.17
CA GLU A 150 6.68 -9.03 17.62
C GLU A 150 6.77 -9.23 16.11
N ARG A 151 5.90 -10.10 15.55
CA ARG A 151 5.76 -10.24 14.09
C ARG A 151 5.03 -9.05 13.46
N PHE A 152 4.19 -8.38 14.24
CA PHE A 152 3.50 -7.17 13.84
C PHE A 152 4.34 -5.93 14.08
N LEU A 153 4.80 -5.74 15.31
CA LEU A 153 5.58 -4.60 15.73
C LEU A 153 6.77 -5.07 16.57
N ASN A 154 7.98 -4.94 16.01
CA ASN A 154 9.20 -5.33 16.69
C ASN A 154 9.97 -4.08 17.17
N PRO A 155 10.23 -3.91 18.47
CA PRO A 155 11.04 -2.80 19.00
C PRO A 155 12.44 -2.72 18.39
N GLU A 156 13.05 -3.87 18.05
CA GLU A 156 14.40 -3.95 17.48
C GLU A 156 14.43 -3.58 15.98
N ARG A 157 13.25 -3.55 15.33
CA ARG A 157 13.11 -3.20 13.92
C ARG A 157 12.08 -2.09 13.77
N VAL A 158 12.56 -0.86 13.66
CA VAL A 158 11.74 0.32 13.34
C VAL A 158 11.07 0.10 11.97
N SER A 159 9.84 -0.41 12.01
CA SER A 159 9.00 -0.69 10.86
C SER A 159 7.57 -0.31 11.23
N MET A 160 6.81 0.10 10.22
CA MET A 160 5.45 0.58 10.42
C MET A 160 4.54 -0.57 10.83
N PRO A 161 3.69 -0.40 11.85
CA PRO A 161 2.56 -1.29 12.03
C PRO A 161 1.59 -1.07 10.86
N ASP A 162 1.47 -2.01 9.94
CA ASP A 162 0.49 -1.93 8.84
C ASP A 162 -0.65 -2.92 9.11
N PHE A 163 -1.84 -2.38 9.41
CA PHE A 163 -3.04 -3.20 9.61
C PHE A 163 -3.69 -3.59 8.28
N ASP A 164 -3.19 -3.10 7.13
CA ASP A 164 -3.70 -3.37 5.78
C ASP A 164 -5.24 -3.28 5.73
N VAL A 165 -5.81 -2.22 6.33
CA VAL A 165 -7.26 -2.06 6.41
C VAL A 165 -7.80 -1.60 5.06
N ASP A 166 -8.55 -2.51 4.44
CA ASP A 166 -9.22 -2.31 3.17
C ASP A 166 -10.73 -2.22 3.35
N PHE A 167 -11.41 -1.42 2.52
CA PHE A 167 -12.87 -1.34 2.48
C PHE A 167 -13.41 -1.40 1.04
N CYS A 168 -14.70 -1.73 0.92
CA CYS A 168 -15.35 -1.87 -0.38
C CYS A 168 -15.40 -0.54 -1.16
N MET A 169 -14.98 -0.56 -2.44
CA MET A 169 -14.97 0.60 -3.34
C MET A 169 -16.33 1.32 -3.45
N GLU A 170 -17.45 0.58 -3.33
CA GLU A 170 -18.80 1.14 -3.44
C GLU A 170 -19.10 2.15 -2.32
N LYS A 171 -18.49 1.95 -1.15
CA LYS A 171 -18.68 2.78 0.05
C LYS A 171 -17.60 3.84 0.24
N ARG A 172 -16.69 4.01 -0.74
CA ARG A 172 -15.55 4.93 -0.61
C ARG A 172 -15.96 6.38 -0.36
N ASP A 173 -17.02 6.85 -1.01
CA ASP A 173 -17.41 8.26 -0.90
C ASP A 173 -17.92 8.54 0.54
N GLN A 174 -18.56 7.55 1.18
CA GLN A 174 -18.99 7.60 2.57
C GLN A 174 -17.79 7.62 3.54
N VAL A 175 -16.79 6.77 3.27
CA VAL A 175 -15.53 6.74 4.05
C VAL A 175 -14.78 8.07 3.93
N ILE A 176 -14.64 8.59 2.72
CA ILE A 176 -13.94 9.87 2.45
C ILE A 176 -14.61 11.01 3.21
N GLU A 177 -15.95 11.06 3.23
CA GLU A 177 -16.68 12.09 3.97
C GLU A 177 -16.39 12.00 5.47
N HIS A 178 -16.44 10.81 6.07
CA HIS A 178 -16.13 10.60 7.48
C HIS A 178 -14.72 11.05 7.86
N VAL A 179 -13.70 10.62 7.11
CA VAL A 179 -12.33 11.01 7.42
C VAL A 179 -12.09 12.50 7.14
N ALA A 180 -12.80 13.10 6.19
CA ALA A 180 -12.75 14.54 5.93
C ALA A 180 -13.39 15.35 7.07
N ASP A 181 -14.50 14.87 7.64
CA ASP A 181 -15.14 15.48 8.81
C ASP A 181 -14.25 15.39 10.05
N MET A 182 -13.55 14.25 10.23
CA MET A 182 -12.66 14.00 11.37
C MET A 182 -11.35 14.80 11.30
N TYR A 183 -10.72 14.86 10.12
CA TYR A 183 -9.34 15.35 9.99
C TYR A 183 -9.20 16.60 9.11
N GLY A 184 -10.28 17.05 8.48
CA GLY A 184 -10.30 18.18 7.56
C GLY A 184 -10.21 17.73 6.09
N ARG A 185 -11.04 18.34 5.24
CA ARG A 185 -11.18 17.94 3.83
C ARG A 185 -9.90 18.10 3.01
N ASP A 186 -9.13 19.17 3.26
CA ASP A 186 -7.88 19.43 2.55
C ASP A 186 -6.72 18.54 3.03
N ALA A 187 -6.88 17.90 4.20
CA ALA A 187 -5.92 16.96 4.73
C ALA A 187 -6.14 15.54 4.16
N VAL A 188 -7.24 15.27 3.46
CA VAL A 188 -7.57 13.94 2.94
C VAL A 188 -7.41 13.89 1.43
N SER A 189 -6.63 12.92 0.94
CA SER A 189 -6.47 12.66 -0.49
C SER A 189 -6.58 11.18 -0.84
N GLN A 190 -6.97 10.91 -2.08
CA GLN A 190 -6.87 9.58 -2.68
C GLN A 190 -5.47 9.36 -3.25
N ILE A 191 -5.06 8.09 -3.33
CA ILE A 191 -3.77 7.68 -3.90
C ILE A 191 -3.95 7.28 -5.37
N ILE A 192 -2.99 7.69 -6.20
CA ILE A 192 -2.99 7.40 -7.62
C ILE A 192 -2.52 5.97 -7.91
N THR A 193 -3.04 5.38 -9.00
CA THR A 193 -2.54 4.12 -9.53
C THR A 193 -2.13 4.29 -10.99
N PHE A 194 -1.07 3.59 -11.37
CA PHE A 194 -0.51 3.64 -12.72
C PHE A 194 -0.96 2.43 -13.52
N GLY A 195 -1.42 2.69 -14.74
CA GLY A 195 -1.56 1.66 -15.75
C GLY A 195 -0.23 1.48 -16.46
N THR A 196 0.39 0.32 -16.31
CA THR A 196 1.57 -0.07 -17.08
C THR A 196 1.17 -0.86 -18.32
N MET A 197 1.99 -0.78 -19.37
CA MET A 197 1.82 -1.60 -20.56
C MET A 197 2.23 -3.04 -20.27
N ALA A 198 1.28 -3.86 -19.82
CA ALA A 198 1.46 -5.31 -19.63
C ALA A 198 1.75 -6.02 -20.97
N ALA A 199 2.36 -7.21 -20.93
CA ALA A 199 2.80 -7.95 -22.12
C ALA A 199 1.77 -8.04 -23.26
N LYS A 200 0.49 -8.31 -22.96
CA LYS A 200 -0.58 -8.32 -23.97
C LYS A 200 -0.93 -6.94 -24.50
N ALA A 201 -0.95 -5.94 -23.63
CA ALA A 201 -1.30 -4.57 -23.98
C ALA A 201 -0.21 -3.95 -24.87
N VAL A 202 1.07 -4.14 -24.52
CA VAL A 202 2.19 -3.60 -25.29
C VAL A 202 2.24 -4.20 -26.70
N ILE A 203 2.02 -5.51 -26.87
CA ILE A 203 1.94 -6.15 -28.20
C ILE A 203 0.81 -5.53 -29.03
N ARG A 204 -0.38 -5.36 -28.42
CA ARG A 204 -1.55 -4.78 -29.10
C ARG A 204 -1.33 -3.32 -29.51
N ASP A 205 -0.77 -2.52 -28.62
CA ASP A 205 -0.56 -1.10 -28.85
C ASP A 205 0.58 -0.85 -29.87
N VAL A 206 1.70 -1.57 -29.76
CA VAL A 206 2.80 -1.50 -30.74
C VAL A 206 2.34 -1.98 -32.11
N GLY A 207 1.68 -3.14 -32.19
CA GLY A 207 1.20 -3.68 -33.46
C GLY A 207 0.22 -2.74 -34.17
N ARG A 208 -0.65 -2.05 -33.41
CA ARG A 208 -1.54 -1.02 -33.95
C ARG A 208 -0.77 0.18 -34.49
N VAL A 209 0.26 0.65 -33.79
CA VAL A 209 1.10 1.80 -34.22
C VAL A 209 1.89 1.47 -35.47
N LEU A 210 2.36 0.23 -35.62
CA LEU A 210 3.03 -0.26 -36.83
C LEU A 210 2.06 -0.48 -38.01
N GLY A 211 0.75 -0.27 -37.82
CA GLY A 211 -0.26 -0.36 -38.88
C GLY A 211 -0.79 -1.76 -39.15
N HIS A 212 -0.49 -2.75 -38.31
CA HIS A 212 -1.00 -4.11 -38.49
C HIS A 212 -2.51 -4.20 -38.18
N PRO A 213 -3.27 -5.01 -38.94
CA PRO A 213 -4.68 -5.26 -38.64
C PRO A 213 -4.86 -5.95 -37.27
N TYR A 214 -6.00 -5.70 -36.63
CA TYR A 214 -6.33 -6.28 -35.32
C TYR A 214 -6.14 -7.80 -35.27
N GLY A 215 -6.61 -8.53 -36.29
CA GLY A 215 -6.53 -10.00 -36.33
C GLY A 215 -5.09 -10.53 -36.33
N PHE A 216 -4.15 -9.82 -36.97
CA PHE A 216 -2.74 -10.20 -36.97
C PHE A 216 -2.14 -10.08 -35.56
N VAL A 217 -2.39 -8.94 -34.91
CA VAL A 217 -1.83 -8.64 -33.58
C VAL A 217 -2.50 -9.47 -32.48
N ASP A 218 -3.81 -9.70 -32.59
CA ASP A 218 -4.59 -10.52 -31.66
C ASP A 218 -4.09 -11.97 -31.61
N ARG A 219 -3.74 -12.55 -32.78
CA ARG A 219 -3.13 -13.89 -32.89
C ARG A 219 -1.85 -14.01 -32.07
N ILE A 220 -0.98 -13.00 -32.09
CA ILE A 220 0.27 -12.97 -31.32
C ILE A 220 -0.04 -12.76 -29.83
N SER A 221 -0.92 -11.81 -29.50
CA SER A 221 -1.24 -11.49 -28.10
C SER A 221 -1.91 -12.64 -27.33
N LYS A 222 -2.60 -13.55 -28.02
CA LYS A 222 -3.24 -14.74 -27.44
C LYS A 222 -2.24 -15.80 -26.99
N LEU A 223 -1.06 -15.85 -27.60
CA LEU A 223 0.03 -16.75 -27.21
C LEU A 223 0.66 -16.34 -25.87
N VAL A 224 0.46 -15.09 -25.44
CA VAL A 224 0.90 -14.66 -24.12
C VAL A 224 0.00 -15.29 -23.06
N PRO A 225 0.54 -16.03 -22.07
CA PRO A 225 -0.27 -16.62 -21.01
C PRO A 225 -1.02 -15.56 -20.18
N PRO A 226 -2.17 -15.89 -19.59
CA PRO A 226 -3.01 -14.94 -18.84
C PRO A 226 -2.52 -14.65 -17.41
N ASP A 227 -1.37 -15.19 -16.98
CA ASP A 227 -0.91 -15.10 -15.60
C ASP A 227 -0.74 -13.63 -15.12
N PRO A 228 -1.17 -13.32 -13.89
CA PRO A 228 -0.88 -12.04 -13.27
C PRO A 228 0.63 -11.76 -13.22
N GLY A 229 1.03 -10.55 -13.63
CA GLY A 229 2.45 -10.15 -13.63
C GLY A 229 3.30 -10.73 -14.76
N MET A 230 2.67 -11.33 -15.78
CA MET A 230 3.35 -11.84 -16.99
C MET A 230 4.17 -10.75 -17.68
N THR A 231 5.38 -11.10 -18.12
CA THR A 231 6.29 -10.25 -18.92
C THR A 231 6.52 -10.89 -20.28
N LEU A 232 7.04 -10.12 -21.24
CA LEU A 232 7.41 -10.69 -22.53
C LEU A 232 8.48 -11.77 -22.39
N ALA A 233 9.46 -11.59 -21.49
CA ALA A 233 10.50 -12.58 -21.23
C ALA A 233 9.91 -13.91 -20.72
N LYS A 234 9.02 -13.86 -19.71
CA LYS A 234 8.36 -15.06 -19.17
C LYS A 234 7.46 -15.74 -20.20
N ALA A 235 6.78 -14.95 -21.05
CA ALA A 235 5.93 -15.49 -22.09
C ALA A 235 6.75 -16.30 -23.12
N PHE A 236 7.93 -15.80 -23.50
CA PHE A 236 8.85 -16.50 -24.42
C PHE A 236 9.39 -17.82 -23.85
N GLU A 237 9.56 -17.92 -22.54
CA GLU A 237 9.96 -19.17 -21.88
C GLU A 237 8.79 -20.17 -21.75
N ALA A 238 7.58 -19.65 -21.54
CA ALA A 238 6.40 -20.47 -21.28
C ALA A 238 5.70 -21.01 -22.55
N GLU A 239 5.73 -20.26 -23.66
CA GLU A 239 5.06 -20.64 -24.92
C GLU A 239 6.08 -20.80 -26.06
N PRO A 240 6.41 -22.04 -26.46
CA PRO A 240 7.40 -22.33 -27.51
C PRO A 240 7.06 -21.72 -28.88
N GLN A 241 5.78 -21.49 -29.18
CA GLN A 241 5.37 -20.86 -30.43
C GLN A 241 5.86 -19.40 -30.54
N LEU A 242 6.07 -18.68 -29.43
CA LEU A 242 6.52 -17.29 -29.46
C LEU A 242 7.93 -17.14 -30.05
N PRO A 243 8.95 -17.90 -29.60
CA PRO A 243 10.24 -17.99 -30.28
C PRO A 243 10.14 -18.40 -31.76
N GLU A 244 9.30 -19.39 -32.09
CA GLU A 244 9.16 -19.87 -33.47
C GLU A 244 8.66 -18.78 -34.42
N ILE A 245 7.57 -18.08 -34.07
CA ILE A 245 7.03 -17.00 -34.91
C ILE A 245 7.92 -15.75 -34.92
N TYR A 246 8.71 -15.55 -33.86
CA TYR A 246 9.67 -14.45 -33.77
C TYR A 246 10.82 -14.63 -34.76
N GLU A 247 11.33 -15.85 -34.92
CA GLU A 247 12.40 -16.15 -35.89
C GLU A 247 11.86 -16.31 -37.33
N ALA A 248 10.62 -16.77 -37.49
CA ALA A 248 10.04 -17.05 -38.80
C ALA A 248 9.48 -15.81 -39.54
N ASP A 249 9.06 -14.77 -38.82
CA ASP A 249 8.34 -13.62 -39.39
C ASP A 249 9.01 -12.29 -38.99
N GLU A 250 9.51 -11.54 -39.98
CA GLU A 250 10.19 -10.26 -39.74
C GLU A 250 9.27 -9.18 -39.16
N GLU A 251 7.98 -9.18 -39.50
CA GLU A 251 7.00 -8.24 -38.95
C GLU A 251 6.78 -8.53 -37.46
N VAL A 252 6.69 -9.81 -37.09
CA VAL A 252 6.58 -10.24 -35.69
C VAL A 252 7.84 -9.90 -34.91
N ARG A 253 9.03 -10.11 -35.49
CA ARG A 253 10.31 -9.73 -34.87
C ARG A 253 10.37 -8.24 -34.56
N ALA A 254 10.07 -7.39 -35.55
CA ALA A 254 10.08 -5.94 -35.39
C ALA A 254 9.06 -5.47 -34.33
N LEU A 255 7.87 -6.06 -34.31
CA LEU A 255 6.84 -5.79 -33.31
C LEU A 255 7.35 -6.13 -31.90
N ILE A 256 7.88 -7.34 -31.71
CA ILE A 256 8.31 -7.81 -30.38
C ILE A 256 9.53 -7.04 -29.88
N ASP A 257 10.49 -6.71 -30.73
CA ASP A 257 11.66 -5.91 -30.33
C ASP A 257 11.27 -4.50 -29.86
N MET A 258 10.30 -3.89 -30.53
CA MET A 258 9.74 -2.61 -30.08
C MET A 258 8.93 -2.78 -28.78
N ALA A 259 8.16 -3.87 -28.66
CA ALA A 259 7.39 -4.18 -27.46
C ALA A 259 8.30 -4.42 -26.24
N ARG A 260 9.47 -5.06 -26.41
CA ARG A 260 10.46 -5.26 -25.34
C ARG A 260 10.98 -3.93 -24.78
N LYS A 261 11.16 -2.91 -25.61
CA LYS A 261 11.60 -1.57 -25.18
C LYS A 261 10.54 -0.83 -24.38
N LEU A 262 9.26 -1.19 -24.56
CA LEU A 262 8.11 -0.55 -23.94
C LEU A 262 7.45 -1.42 -22.85
N ASP A 263 7.94 -2.64 -22.61
CA ASP A 263 7.37 -3.56 -21.63
C ASP A 263 7.39 -2.90 -20.25
N ARG A 264 6.21 -2.84 -19.61
CA ARG A 264 5.96 -2.21 -18.30
C ARG A 264 6.21 -0.70 -18.22
N ALA A 265 6.40 0.00 -19.34
CA ALA A 265 6.41 1.46 -19.27
C ALA A 265 5.04 2.00 -18.81
N ASP A 266 5.08 3.09 -18.04
CA ASP A 266 3.88 3.75 -17.56
C ASP A 266 3.09 4.33 -18.75
N GLN A 267 1.81 3.95 -18.85
CA GLN A 267 0.95 4.32 -19.96
C GLN A 267 0.06 5.51 -19.62
N ASN A 268 -0.61 5.44 -18.47
CA ASN A 268 -1.54 6.46 -18.02
C ASN A 268 -1.81 6.38 -16.52
N TYR A 269 -2.29 7.49 -15.97
CA TYR A 269 -2.97 7.50 -14.69
C TYR A 269 -4.32 6.83 -14.84
N ARG A 270 -4.61 5.83 -14.01
CA ARG A 270 -5.92 5.19 -14.02
C ARG A 270 -6.92 6.08 -13.29
N ARG A 271 -7.91 6.62 -14.03
CA ARG A 271 -8.98 7.48 -13.49
C ARG A 271 -9.93 6.79 -12.49
N ARG A 272 -9.75 5.50 -12.25
CA ARG A 272 -10.53 4.69 -11.30
C ARG A 272 -9.62 3.58 -10.80
N GLY A 273 -9.70 3.23 -9.51
CA GLY A 273 -9.29 1.93 -9.00
C GLY A 273 -10.17 0.83 -9.61
N HIS A 274 -10.08 0.63 -10.93
CA HIS A 274 -10.94 -0.27 -11.67
C HIS A 274 -10.32 -1.68 -11.70
N ARG A 275 -10.99 -2.56 -10.96
CA ARG A 275 -11.10 -4.02 -11.11
C ARG A 275 -9.92 -4.92 -10.76
N ALA A 276 -8.71 -4.43 -10.49
CA ALA A 276 -7.59 -5.31 -10.15
C ALA A 276 -7.13 -5.22 -8.68
N ASP A 277 -7.33 -4.09 -8.01
CA ASP A 277 -7.16 -3.98 -6.56
C ASP A 277 -8.53 -3.69 -5.95
N GLN A 278 -9.18 -4.73 -5.44
CA GLN A 278 -10.48 -4.64 -4.75
C GLN A 278 -10.39 -3.95 -3.38
N ASN A 279 -9.22 -3.42 -3.05
CA ASN A 279 -8.83 -3.03 -1.71
C ASN A 279 -8.37 -1.58 -1.76
N TYR A 280 -9.28 -0.65 -1.43
CA TYR A 280 -8.88 0.70 -1.09
C TYR A 280 -8.26 0.61 0.30
N ARG A 281 -6.92 0.60 0.36
CA ARG A 281 -6.20 0.78 1.61
C ARG A 281 -6.62 2.12 2.20
N LEU A 282 -6.87 2.15 3.50
CA LEU A 282 -7.02 3.38 4.27
C LEU A 282 -5.68 4.12 4.35
N CYS A 283 -5.17 4.58 3.22
CA CYS A 283 -4.16 5.62 3.15
C CYS A 283 -4.84 6.88 2.61
N ALA A 284 -5.90 7.32 3.30
CA ALA A 284 -6.13 8.74 3.42
C ALA A 284 -4.88 9.25 4.15
N ALA A 285 -3.87 9.67 3.38
CA ALA A 285 -2.73 10.36 3.95
C ALA A 285 -3.32 11.62 4.55
N VAL A 286 -3.51 11.63 5.88
CA VAL A 286 -3.92 12.84 6.57
C VAL A 286 -2.69 13.73 6.59
N LEU A 287 -2.55 14.52 5.53
CA LEU A 287 -1.42 15.41 5.33
C LEU A 287 -1.60 16.64 6.21
N ARG A 288 -0.62 16.91 7.07
CA ARG A 288 -0.34 18.26 7.58
C ARG A 288 0.92 18.79 6.93
#